data_AF-A0A8T6RTN9-F1
#
_entry.id   AF-A0A8T6RTN9-F1
#
_cell.length_a   1.000
_cell.length_b   1.000
_cell.length_c   1.000
_cell.angle_alpha   90.00
_cell.angle_beta   90.00
_cell.angle_gamma   90.00
#
_symmetry.space_group_name_H-M   'P 1'
#
loop_
_entity.id
_entity.type
_entity.pdbx_description
1 polymer ?
#
loop_
_entity_poly.entity_id
_entity_poly.type
_entity_poly.pdbx_seq_one_letter_code
_entity_poly.pdbx_strand_id
1 'polypeptide(L)'
;MQYVWNCTSHPSLNFTGQNTTSLTFRASEPGDFVFTLAVLDDNGSWSVNEDSVTVRVTQPPVNTPPEPVIAGPAEKVRPGDQVTLDGSQSNDRDGSIVEFKWRCISHPTLNFTGQNT
;
A
#
# COMPACT_ATOMS: atom_id res chain seq x y z
N MET A 1 -20.60 -15.61 -32.18
CA MET A 1 -19.28 -15.13 -31.74
C MET A 1 -19.01 -15.59 -30.31
N GLN A 2 -17.93 -16.33 -30.06
CA GLN A 2 -17.54 -16.82 -28.72
C GLN A 2 -16.16 -16.29 -28.35
N TYR A 3 -15.86 -16.23 -27.05
CA TYR A 3 -14.57 -15.80 -26.51
C TYR A 3 -13.99 -16.97 -25.72
N VAL A 4 -12.67 -17.10 -25.70
CA VAL A 4 -11.96 -18.01 -24.79
C VAL A 4 -10.75 -17.28 -24.25
N TRP A 5 -10.77 -17.06 -22.94
CA TRP A 5 -9.65 -16.54 -22.19
C TRP A 5 -8.88 -17.66 -21.50
N ASN A 6 -7.55 -17.55 -21.49
CA ASN A 6 -6.67 -18.44 -20.75
C ASN A 6 -5.64 -17.65 -19.95
N CYS A 7 -5.23 -18.14 -18.78
CA CYS A 7 -4.07 -17.60 -18.04
C CYS A 7 -2.88 -18.55 -18.21
N THR A 8 -1.90 -18.14 -18.99
CA THR A 8 -0.75 -19.01 -19.34
C THR A 8 0.33 -19.03 -18.26
N SER A 9 0.45 -17.96 -17.46
CA SER A 9 1.44 -17.91 -16.38
C SER A 9 0.98 -18.54 -15.07
N HIS A 10 -0.35 -18.62 -14.82
CA HIS A 10 -0.92 -19.20 -13.60
C HIS A 10 -2.11 -20.11 -13.92
N PRO A 11 -1.88 -21.38 -14.34
CA PRO A 11 -2.93 -22.29 -14.77
C PRO A 11 -3.98 -22.63 -13.69
N SER A 12 -3.63 -22.46 -12.41
CA SER A 12 -4.53 -22.68 -11.27
C SER A 12 -5.29 -21.42 -10.83
N LEU A 13 -5.13 -20.29 -11.53
CA LEU A 13 -5.83 -19.05 -11.21
C LEU A 13 -7.33 -19.21 -11.47
N ASN A 14 -8.15 -18.92 -10.45
CA ASN A 14 -9.59 -18.82 -10.64
C ASN A 14 -9.96 -17.45 -11.20
N PHE A 15 -10.66 -17.45 -12.33
CA PHE A 15 -11.22 -16.27 -12.97
C PHE A 15 -12.63 -16.54 -13.50
N THR A 16 -13.40 -15.48 -13.69
CA THR A 16 -14.77 -15.54 -14.20
C THR A 16 -14.87 -14.78 -15.51
N GLY A 17 -15.88 -15.09 -16.33
CA GLY A 17 -16.04 -14.44 -17.64
C GLY A 17 -15.13 -14.98 -18.74
N GLN A 18 -14.57 -16.19 -18.56
CA GLN A 18 -13.64 -16.80 -19.52
C GLN A 18 -14.21 -16.95 -20.95
N ASN A 19 -15.53 -16.94 -21.09
CA ASN A 19 -16.22 -17.04 -22.39
C ASN A 19 -17.01 -15.78 -22.75
N THR A 20 -16.69 -14.63 -22.16
CA THR A 20 -17.36 -13.34 -22.41
C THR A 20 -16.36 -12.29 -22.89
N THR A 21 -16.87 -11.09 -23.19
CA THR A 21 -16.05 -9.92 -23.55
C THR A 21 -15.19 -9.39 -22.39
N SER A 22 -15.41 -9.88 -21.17
CA SER A 22 -14.76 -9.34 -19.97
C SER A 22 -14.41 -10.45 -18.98
N LEU A 23 -13.11 -10.60 -18.74
CA LEU A 23 -12.55 -11.49 -17.73
C LEU A 23 -12.35 -10.74 -16.41
N THR A 24 -12.68 -11.38 -15.28
CA THR A 24 -12.32 -10.89 -13.94
C THR A 24 -11.53 -11.94 -13.17
N PHE A 25 -10.47 -11.53 -12.48
CA PHE A 25 -9.68 -12.41 -11.61
C PHE A 25 -9.27 -11.70 -10.33
N ARG A 26 -8.79 -12.47 -9.34
CA ARG A 26 -8.14 -11.96 -8.13
C ARG A 26 -6.79 -12.63 -7.98
N ALA A 27 -5.72 -11.85 -7.95
CA ALA A 27 -4.38 -12.33 -7.61
C ALA A 27 -4.22 -12.41 -6.08
N SER A 28 -3.77 -13.56 -5.56
CA SER A 28 -3.43 -13.74 -4.14
C SER A 28 -1.98 -13.38 -3.83
N GLU A 29 -1.13 -13.29 -4.85
CA GLU A 29 0.31 -13.04 -4.72
C GLU A 29 0.79 -12.07 -5.82
N PRO A 30 1.88 -11.32 -5.57
CA PRO A 30 2.54 -10.53 -6.60
C PRO A 30 3.08 -11.41 -7.74
N GLY A 31 3.10 -10.87 -8.96
CA GLY A 31 3.60 -11.58 -10.13
C GLY A 31 3.08 -10.99 -11.44
N ASP A 32 3.63 -11.49 -12.54
CA ASP A 32 3.15 -11.18 -13.88
C ASP A 32 2.11 -12.23 -14.32
N PHE A 33 0.88 -11.78 -14.54
CA PHE A 33 -0.26 -12.60 -14.98
C PHE A 33 -0.47 -12.41 -16.48
N VAL A 34 -0.18 -13.44 -17.27
CA VAL A 34 -0.28 -13.40 -18.72
C VAL A 34 -1.59 -14.05 -19.14
N PHE A 35 -2.43 -13.30 -19.83
CA PHE A 35 -3.70 -13.77 -20.37
C PHE A 35 -3.65 -13.81 -21.88
N THR A 36 -4.25 -14.83 -22.49
CA THR A 36 -4.49 -14.89 -23.94
C THR A 36 -5.99 -14.90 -24.24
N LEU A 37 -6.35 -14.37 -25.41
CA LEU A 37 -7.71 -14.34 -25.93
C LEU A 37 -7.77 -14.95 -27.32
N ALA A 38 -8.64 -15.94 -27.49
CA ALA A 38 -9.11 -16.43 -28.79
C ALA A 38 -10.58 -16.05 -28.99
N VAL A 39 -10.96 -15.71 -30.24
CA VAL A 39 -12.35 -15.40 -30.59
C VAL A 39 -12.83 -16.33 -31.70
N LEU A 40 -14.06 -16.83 -31.57
CA LEU A 40 -14.75 -17.64 -32.57
C LEU A 40 -15.79 -16.76 -33.25
N ASP A 41 -15.80 -16.70 -34.59
CA ASP A 41 -16.83 -15.97 -35.32
C ASP A 41 -18.19 -16.73 -35.31
N ASP A 42 -19.17 -16.23 -36.05
CA ASP A 42 -20.47 -16.87 -36.24
C ASP A 42 -20.47 -17.97 -37.32
N ASN A 43 -19.41 -18.07 -38.12
CA ASN A 43 -19.19 -19.12 -39.11
C ASN A 43 -18.43 -20.33 -38.52
N GLY A 44 -18.02 -20.27 -37.25
CA GLY A 44 -17.31 -21.34 -36.55
C GLY A 44 -15.80 -21.34 -36.78
N SER A 45 -15.22 -20.23 -37.26
CA SER A 45 -13.77 -20.07 -37.40
C SER A 45 -13.15 -19.35 -36.19
N TRP A 46 -12.13 -19.95 -35.58
CA TRP A 46 -11.32 -19.29 -34.56
C TRP A 46 -10.40 -18.24 -35.18
N SER A 47 -9.99 -17.26 -34.38
CA SER A 47 -8.96 -16.30 -34.73
C SER A 47 -7.66 -17.02 -35.07
N VAL A 48 -6.99 -16.56 -36.13
CA VAL A 48 -5.75 -17.17 -36.65
C VAL A 48 -4.60 -17.05 -35.63
N ASN A 49 -4.62 -16.00 -34.82
CA ASN A 49 -3.71 -15.79 -33.71
C ASN A 49 -4.52 -15.51 -32.42
N GLU A 50 -3.89 -15.77 -31.28
CA GLU A 50 -4.34 -15.26 -29.99
C GLU A 50 -3.71 -13.88 -29.75
N ASP A 51 -4.44 -12.99 -29.08
CA ASP A 51 -3.86 -11.77 -28.51
C ASP A 51 -3.52 -12.01 -27.04
N SER A 52 -2.56 -11.25 -26.50
CA SER A 52 -2.11 -11.42 -25.11
C SER A 52 -1.94 -10.11 -24.36
N VAL A 53 -2.20 -10.17 -23.05
CA VAL A 53 -1.97 -9.05 -22.13
C VAL A 53 -1.25 -9.54 -20.88
N THR A 54 -0.30 -8.73 -20.40
CA THR A 54 0.39 -8.97 -19.12
C THR A 54 -0.14 -8.00 -18.08
N VAL A 55 -0.70 -8.54 -16.99
CA VAL A 55 -1.09 -7.77 -15.81
C VAL A 55 -0.02 -7.96 -14.75
N ARG A 56 0.70 -6.88 -14.44
CA ARG A 56 1.71 -6.86 -13.38
C ARG A 56 1.07 -6.53 -12.05
N VAL A 57 1.09 -7.50 -11.13
CA VAL A 57 0.63 -7.33 -9.75
C VAL A 57 1.85 -7.15 -8.85
N THR A 58 1.97 -5.98 -8.23
CA THR A 58 3.09 -5.66 -7.31
C THR A 58 2.62 -5.68 -5.87
N GLN A 59 3.50 -6.08 -4.96
CA GLN A 59 3.27 -5.87 -3.54
C GLN A 59 3.26 -4.36 -3.25
N PRO A 60 2.33 -3.84 -2.41
CA PRO A 60 2.46 -2.48 -1.92
C PRO A 60 3.79 -2.34 -1.15
N PRO A 61 4.42 -1.14 -1.17
CA PRO A 61 5.61 -0.90 -0.38
C PRO A 61 5.34 -1.21 1.10
N VAL A 62 6.32 -1.81 1.77
CA VAL A 62 6.27 -2.06 3.21
C VAL A 62 6.42 -0.72 3.92
N ASN A 63 5.42 -0.33 4.71
CA ASN A 63 5.46 0.90 5.50
C ASN A 63 6.44 0.78 6.68
N THR A 64 7.32 1.76 6.82
CA THR A 64 8.26 1.89 7.92
C THR A 64 7.65 2.82 8.98
N PRO A 65 7.65 2.46 10.28
CA PRO A 65 7.13 3.37 11.30
C PRO A 65 8.00 4.65 11.40
N PRO A 66 7.41 5.79 11.82
CA PRO A 66 8.17 7.02 12.06
C PRO A 66 9.27 6.84 13.12
N GLU A 67 10.38 7.54 12.94
CA GLU A 67 11.50 7.63 13.88
C GLU A 67 11.38 8.92 14.71
N PRO A 68 11.07 8.84 16.02
CA PRO A 68 10.89 10.02 16.85
C PRO A 68 12.23 10.61 17.28
N VAL A 69 12.34 11.94 17.19
CA VAL A 69 13.49 12.70 17.68
C VAL A 69 12.98 13.83 18.56
N ILE A 70 13.55 13.96 19.77
CA ILE A 70 13.20 15.00 20.73
C ILE A 70 14.42 15.89 20.94
N ALA A 71 14.25 17.19 20.72
CA ALA A 71 15.17 18.23 21.15
C ALA A 71 14.55 19.02 22.31
N GLY A 72 15.40 19.65 23.12
CA GLY A 72 14.98 20.45 24.27
C GLY A 72 16.18 20.93 25.07
N PRO A 73 15.97 21.81 26.06
CA PRO A 73 17.05 22.30 26.90
C PRO A 73 17.73 21.14 27.65
N ALA A 74 19.06 21.07 27.55
CA ALA A 74 19.89 20.06 28.21
C ALA A 74 20.23 20.41 29.69
N GLU A 75 19.71 21.52 30.20
CA GLU A 75 20.14 22.13 31.47
C GLU A 75 19.09 22.03 32.61
N LYS A 76 19.53 22.36 33.82
CA LYS A 76 18.68 22.45 35.02
C LYS A 76 17.77 23.68 34.92
N VAL A 77 16.49 23.44 34.70
CA VAL A 77 15.41 24.44 34.79
C VAL A 77 15.02 24.68 36.25
N ARG A 78 14.54 25.88 36.58
CA ARG A 78 14.05 26.21 37.93
C ARG A 78 12.54 25.93 38.03
N PRO A 79 12.01 25.70 39.25
CA PRO A 79 10.56 25.59 39.43
C PRO A 79 9.85 26.86 38.92
N GLY A 80 8.85 26.66 38.06
CA GLY A 80 8.08 27.76 37.45
C GLY A 80 8.60 28.21 36.08
N ASP A 81 9.79 27.78 35.65
CA ASP A 81 10.29 28.09 34.31
C ASP A 81 9.45 27.36 33.24
N GLN A 82 9.20 28.04 32.12
CA GLN A 82 8.58 27.41 30.95
C GLN A 82 9.63 26.58 30.20
N VAL A 83 9.27 25.35 29.86
CA VAL A 83 10.12 24.41 29.11
C VAL A 83 9.44 24.04 27.80
N THR A 84 10.17 24.18 26.70
CA THR A 84 9.72 23.73 25.38
C THR A 84 10.54 22.53 24.95
N LEU A 85 9.85 21.47 24.53
CA LEU A 85 10.42 20.32 23.85
C LEU A 85 10.00 20.39 22.38
N ASP A 86 10.89 19.99 21.49
CA ASP A 86 10.68 20.05 20.05
C ASP A 86 10.79 18.65 19.44
N GLY A 87 9.73 18.22 18.75
CA GLY A 87 9.65 16.95 18.02
C GLY A 87 9.92 17.08 16.52
N SER A 88 10.19 18.29 16.02
CA SER A 88 10.22 18.64 14.59
C SER A 88 11.27 17.88 13.78
N GLN A 89 12.28 17.30 14.43
CA GLN A 89 13.31 16.48 13.80
C GLN A 89 12.90 15.01 13.65
N SER A 90 11.69 14.64 14.10
CA SER A 90 11.14 13.30 13.86
C SER A 90 10.91 13.11 12.37
N ASN A 91 11.17 11.89 11.87
CA ASN A 91 11.14 11.63 10.45
C ASN A 91 10.43 10.32 10.13
N ASP A 92 9.62 10.33 9.08
CA ASP A 92 9.11 9.14 8.42
C ASP A 92 9.81 9.02 7.05
N ARG A 93 10.44 7.87 6.77
CA ARG A 93 11.27 7.69 5.56
C ARG A 93 10.44 7.34 4.32
N ASP A 94 9.24 6.79 4.51
CA ASP A 94 8.35 6.38 3.42
C ASP A 94 6.94 6.97 3.54
N GLY A 95 6.70 7.82 4.54
CA GLY A 95 5.45 8.53 4.74
C GLY A 95 5.61 9.95 5.28
N SER A 96 4.56 10.42 5.94
CA SER A 96 4.50 11.71 6.62
C SER A 96 3.96 11.51 8.03
N ILE A 97 4.56 12.19 9.00
CA ILE A 97 4.05 12.22 10.38
C ILE A 97 2.80 13.10 10.41
N VAL A 98 1.70 12.56 10.93
CA VAL A 98 0.39 13.26 10.99
C VAL A 98 -0.05 13.62 12.41
N GLU A 99 0.64 13.12 13.44
CA GLU A 99 0.30 13.36 14.84
C GLU A 99 1.52 13.19 15.75
N PHE A 100 1.69 14.10 16.71
CA PHE A 100 2.62 13.95 17.83
C PHE A 100 1.90 13.69 19.16
N LYS A 101 2.36 12.68 19.91
CA LYS A 101 1.83 12.33 21.24
C LYS A 101 2.89 12.45 22.33
N TRP A 102 2.73 13.45 23.20
CA TRP A 102 3.65 13.73 24.31
C TRP A 102 3.15 13.14 25.64
N ARG A 103 4.06 12.58 26.45
CA ARG A 103 3.78 12.14 27.82
C ARG A 103 5.00 12.34 28.74
N CYS A 104 4.76 12.62 30.01
CA CYS A 104 5.80 12.63 31.05
C CYS A 104 5.75 11.30 31.81
N ILE A 105 6.85 10.56 31.86
CA ILE A 105 6.87 9.23 32.51
C ILE A 105 6.88 9.38 34.03
N SER A 106 7.64 10.34 34.57
CA SER A 106 7.78 10.53 36.02
C SER A 106 6.59 11.27 36.65
N HIS A 107 5.87 12.07 35.87
CA HIS A 107 4.68 12.81 36.31
C HIS A 107 3.55 12.67 35.26
N PRO A 108 2.85 11.52 35.21
CA PRO A 108 1.88 11.21 34.15
C PRO A 108 0.70 12.17 34.04
N THR A 109 0.42 12.95 35.09
CA THR A 109 -0.64 13.96 35.15
C THR A 109 -0.21 15.33 34.63
N LEU A 110 1.04 15.47 34.15
CA LEU A 110 1.52 16.70 33.55
C LEU A 110 0.75 16.98 32.26
N ASN A 111 0.08 18.12 32.20
CA ASN A 111 -0.62 18.59 31.00
C ASN A 111 0.40 19.25 30.05
N PHE A 112 0.35 18.86 28.79
CA PHE A 112 1.15 19.46 27.73
C PHE A 112 0.26 20.33 26.85
N THR A 113 0.73 21.52 26.49
CA THR A 113 0.09 22.35 25.46
C THR A 113 0.54 21.87 24.08
N GLY A 114 -0.39 21.71 23.13
CA GLY A 114 -0.06 21.24 21.77
C GLY A 114 0.04 19.72 21.61
N GLN A 115 -0.58 18.93 22.50
CA GLN A 115 -0.80 17.51 22.23
C GLN A 115 -1.71 17.40 21.00
N ASN A 116 -1.29 16.61 19.99
CA ASN A 116 -2.06 16.31 18.78
C ASN A 116 -2.01 17.40 17.68
N THR A 117 -0.89 18.09 17.52
CA THR A 117 -0.57 18.77 16.24
C THR A 117 0.22 17.88 15.31
#